data_AF-A0A242CY03-F1
#
_entry.id   AF-A0A242CY03-F1
#
_cell.length_a   1.000
_cell.length_b   1.000
_cell.length_c   1.000
_cell.angle_alpha   90.00
_cell.angle_beta   90.00
_cell.angle_gamma   90.00
#
_symmetry.space_group_name_H-M   'P 1'
#
loop_
_entity.id
_entity.type
_entity.pdbx_description
1 polymer ?
#
loop_
_entity_poly.entity_id
_entity_poly.type
_entity_poly.pdbx_seq_one_letter_code
_entity_poly.pdbx_strand_id
1 'polypeptide(L)'
;MDEFLEALSEIMEDYEDFDNIISFEKKELADDKGFQEQSAYGNDFFEPVEFVKQRCHMEDFYEGRIIRPIKNSEFVLVIDYS
;
A
#
# COMPACT_ATOMS: atom_id res chain seq x y z
N MET A 1 22.23 -5.56 -2.75
CA MET A 1 21.05 -4.95 -2.11
C MET A 1 19.95 -5.97 -2.25
N ASP A 2 19.18 -6.23 -1.19
CA ASP A 2 18.13 -7.26 -1.23
C ASP A 2 17.07 -6.81 -2.25
N GLU A 3 16.79 -7.60 -3.29
CA GLU A 3 15.90 -7.22 -4.41
C GLU A 3 14.50 -6.80 -3.90
N PHE A 4 14.08 -7.35 -2.75
CA PHE A 4 12.86 -6.96 -2.06
C PHE A 4 12.91 -5.52 -1.50
N LEU A 5 14.06 -5.09 -0.95
CA LEU A 5 14.22 -3.74 -0.43
C LEU A 5 14.26 -2.70 -1.53
N GLU A 6 14.76 -3.05 -2.71
CA GLU A 6 14.71 -2.20 -3.90
C GLU A 6 13.27 -2.02 -4.36
N ALA A 7 12.53 -3.12 -4.51
CA ALA A 7 11.09 -3.09 -4.82
C ALA A 7 10.25 -2.33 -3.79
N LEU A 8 10.60 -2.41 -2.50
CA LEU A 8 9.95 -1.61 -1.45
C LEU A 8 10.27 -0.13 -1.62
N SER A 9 11.53 0.22 -1.86
CA SER A 9 11.97 1.62 -2.03
C SER A 9 11.23 2.29 -3.19
N GLU A 10 11.07 1.60 -4.32
CA GLU A 10 10.28 2.11 -5.46
C GLU A 10 8.83 2.44 -5.07
N ILE A 11 8.18 1.57 -4.30
CA ILE A 11 6.82 1.82 -3.78
C ILE A 11 6.82 3.00 -2.81
N MET A 12 7.87 3.17 -2.00
CA MET A 12 7.96 4.28 -1.05
C MET A 12 8.11 5.63 -1.74
N GLU A 13 8.88 5.69 -2.83
CA GLU A 13 9.08 6.89 -3.65
C GLU A 13 7.74 7.44 -4.18
N ASP A 14 6.80 6.55 -4.55
CA ASP A 14 5.47 6.94 -5.02
C ASP A 14 4.63 7.69 -3.97
N TYR A 15 4.99 7.57 -2.67
CA TYR A 15 4.26 8.17 -1.55
C TYR A 15 5.12 9.10 -0.68
N GLU A 16 6.30 9.51 -1.13
CA GLU A 16 7.22 10.38 -0.38
C GLU A 16 6.62 11.75 -0.02
N ASP A 17 5.67 12.24 -0.81
CA ASP A 17 5.02 13.55 -0.59
C ASP A 17 4.05 13.57 0.60
N PHE A 18 3.74 12.40 1.19
CA PHE A 18 2.82 12.26 2.31
C PHE A 18 3.55 11.79 3.58
N ASP A 19 3.08 12.24 4.74
CA ASP A 19 3.50 11.62 6.00
C ASP A 19 2.91 10.21 6.04
N ASN A 20 3.75 9.20 5.77
CA ASN A 20 3.33 7.82 5.65
C ASN A 20 3.92 6.89 6.71
N ILE A 21 3.15 5.87 7.07
CA ILE A 21 3.56 4.75 7.91
C ILE A 21 3.40 3.48 7.09
N ILE A 22 4.51 2.76 6.98
CA ILE A 22 4.57 1.50 6.25
C ILE A 22 4.66 0.36 7.24
N SER A 23 3.80 -0.64 7.06
CA SER A 23 3.76 -1.83 7.90
C SER A 23 3.43 -3.08 7.09
N PHE A 24 3.68 -4.23 7.70
CA PHE A 24 3.24 -5.52 7.16
C PHE A 24 2.14 -6.08 8.05
N GLU A 25 0.98 -6.33 7.47
CA GLU A 25 -0.16 -6.92 8.17
C GLU A 25 -0.45 -8.30 7.58
N LYS A 26 -1.03 -9.20 8.38
CA LYS A 26 -1.56 -10.45 7.84
C LYS A 26 -2.78 -10.15 6.96
N LYS A 27 -2.91 -10.83 5.83
CA LYS A 27 -4.05 -10.71 4.89
C LYS A 27 -5.40 -10.82 5.57
N GLU A 28 -5.54 -11.68 6.58
CA GLU A 28 -6.79 -11.86 7.33
C GLU A 28 -7.17 -10.67 8.22
N LEU A 29 -6.20 -9.81 8.57
CA LEU A 29 -6.39 -8.63 9.43
C LEU A 29 -6.55 -7.35 8.61
N ALA A 30 -6.00 -7.33 7.40
CA ALA A 30 -6.16 -6.23 6.45
C ALA A 30 -7.56 -6.29 5.81
N ASP A 31 -8.55 -5.69 6.47
CA ASP A 31 -9.93 -5.58 5.95
C ASP A 31 -9.97 -4.59 4.78
N ASP A 32 -10.04 -5.11 3.56
CA ASP A 32 -10.16 -4.37 2.31
C ASP A 32 -11.63 -4.01 1.96
N LYS A 33 -12.60 -4.29 2.85
CA LYS A 33 -14.00 -3.96 2.59
C LYS A 33 -14.21 -2.45 2.49
N GLY A 34 -14.71 -2.05 1.32
CA GLY A 34 -14.95 -0.65 0.99
C GLY A 34 -13.71 0.11 0.55
N PHE A 35 -12.61 -0.61 0.27
CA PHE A 35 -11.49 -0.08 -0.52
C PHE A 35 -11.83 -0.18 -2.00
N GLN A 36 -11.27 0.73 -2.78
CA GLN A 36 -11.32 0.68 -4.23
C GLN A 36 -10.10 -0.11 -4.75
N GLU A 37 -10.34 -1.14 -5.54
CA GLU A 37 -9.29 -1.85 -6.28
C GLU A 37 -8.73 -0.94 -7.38
N GLN A 38 -7.40 -0.85 -7.48
CA GLN A 38 -6.68 -0.07 -8.47
C GLN A 38 -5.54 -0.89 -9.07
N SER A 39 -5.27 -0.67 -10.36
CA SER A 39 -4.10 -1.26 -11.02
C SER A 39 -2.84 -0.59 -10.48
N ALA A 40 -1.84 -1.41 -10.14
CA ALA A 40 -0.57 -0.91 -9.64
C ALA A 40 0.60 -1.66 -10.29
N TYR A 41 1.81 -1.11 -10.18
CA TYR A 41 3.00 -1.75 -10.72
C TYR A 41 3.28 -3.06 -9.99
N GLY A 42 3.16 -4.19 -10.68
CA GLY A 42 3.50 -5.50 -10.14
C GLY A 42 4.94 -5.88 -10.49
N ASN A 43 5.61 -6.56 -9.57
CA ASN A 43 6.97 -7.07 -9.76
C ASN A 43 7.06 -8.50 -9.21
N ASP A 44 8.26 -9.04 -9.02
CA ASP A 44 8.44 -10.43 -8.54
C ASP A 44 7.92 -10.66 -7.10
N PHE A 45 7.70 -9.59 -6.33
CA PHE A 45 7.25 -9.63 -4.94
C PHE A 45 5.79 -9.19 -4.76
N PHE A 46 5.34 -8.16 -5.47
CA PHE A 46 4.01 -7.56 -5.27
C PHE A 46 3.06 -7.90 -6.41
N GLU A 47 1.78 -8.10 -6.08
CA GLU A 47 0.72 -8.28 -7.07
C GLU A 47 0.49 -6.97 -7.86
N PRO A 48 0.09 -7.04 -9.14
CA PRO A 48 -0.18 -5.86 -9.98
C PRO A 48 -1.52 -5.18 -9.64
N VAL A 49 -1.88 -5.18 -8.36
CA VAL A 49 -3.13 -4.64 -7.82
C VAL A 49 -2.87 -4.04 -6.45
N GLU A 50 -3.63 -3.02 -6.12
CA GLU A 50 -3.69 -2.46 -4.77
C GLU A 50 -5.12 -2.09 -4.40
N PHE A 51 -5.38 -2.03 -3.10
CA PHE A 51 -6.67 -1.61 -2.56
C PHE A 51 -6.47 -0.30 -1.84
N VAL A 52 -7.19 0.73 -2.26
CA VAL A 52 -7.03 2.10 -1.76
C VAL A 52 -8.31 2.59 -1.11
N LYS A 53 -8.19 3.18 0.08
CA LYS A 53 -9.28 3.89 0.73
C LYS A 53 -8.80 5.26 1.14
N GLN A 54 -9.47 6.29 0.64
CA GLN A 54 -9.13 7.68 0.90
C GLN A 54 -10.32 8.37 1.57
N ARG A 55 -10.02 9.28 2.50
CA ARG A 55 -10.99 10.19 3.10
C ARG A 55 -10.45 11.61 2.94
N CYS A 56 -11.24 12.44 2.29
CA CYS A 56 -11.00 13.87 2.19
C CYS A 56 -11.63 14.56 3.42
N HIS A 57 -10.81 15.19 4.24
CA HIS A 57 -11.22 15.98 5.41
C HIS A 57 -11.12 17.46 5.09
N MET A 58 -12.23 18.06 4.65
CA MET A 58 -12.26 19.45 4.16
C MET A 58 -11.19 19.71 3.08
N GLU A 59 -11.09 20.92 2.55
CA GLU A 59 -10.54 21.19 1.20
C GLU A 59 -9.08 20.76 0.94
N ASP A 60 -8.29 20.39 1.96
CA ASP A 60 -6.84 20.16 1.81
C ASP A 60 -6.24 18.94 2.53
N PHE A 61 -6.99 18.13 3.30
CA PHE A 61 -6.41 17.00 4.05
C PHE A 61 -6.88 15.65 3.53
N TYR A 62 -5.94 14.79 3.12
CA TYR A 62 -6.20 13.46 2.59
C TYR A 62 -5.60 12.41 3.52
N GLU A 63 -6.43 11.80 4.37
CA GLU A 63 -6.03 10.56 5.05
C GLU A 63 -6.37 9.36 4.18
N GLY A 64 -5.48 8.39 4.09
CA GLY A 64 -5.73 7.19 3.31
C GLY A 64 -4.96 5.99 3.77
N ARG A 65 -5.42 4.83 3.29
CA ARG A 65 -4.77 3.53 3.49
C ARG A 65 -4.68 2.83 2.14
N ILE A 66 -3.52 2.26 1.85
CA ILE A 66 -3.28 1.39 0.71
C ILE A 66 -2.89 0.01 1.24
N ILE A 67 -3.45 -1.03 0.63
CA ILE A 67 -3.11 -2.43 0.89
C ILE A 67 -2.56 -3.02 -0.41
N ARG A 68 -1.27 -3.37 -0.43
CA ARG A 68 -0.63 -4.05 -1.56
C ARG A 68 -0.38 -5.53 -1.23
N PRO A 69 -1.00 -6.47 -1.96
CA PRO A 69 -0.76 -7.89 -1.77
C PRO A 69 0.66 -8.30 -2.17
N ILE A 70 1.28 -9.14 -1.33
CA ILE A 70 2.56 -9.78 -1.61
C ILE A 70 2.30 -11.17 -2.19
N LYS A 71 2.96 -11.49 -3.29
CA LYS A 71 2.92 -12.77 -3.99
C LYS A 71 3.34 -13.89 -3.04
N ASN A 72 2.60 -15.00 -3.06
CA ASN A 72 2.90 -16.21 -2.28
C ASN A 72 3.12 -15.98 -0.77
N SER A 73 2.59 -14.89 -0.20
CA SER A 73 2.73 -14.53 1.21
C SER A 73 1.38 -14.47 1.91
N GLU A 74 1.34 -14.75 3.20
CA GLU A 74 0.18 -14.47 4.06
C GLU A 74 0.12 -13.00 4.50
N PHE A 75 1.15 -12.21 4.17
CA PHE A 75 1.25 -10.80 4.51
C PHE A 75 0.88 -9.91 3.34
N VAL A 76 0.49 -8.69 3.67
CA VAL A 76 0.31 -7.54 2.77
C VAL A 76 1.19 -6.40 3.24
N LEU A 77 1.58 -5.56 2.31
CA LEU A 77 2.14 -4.25 2.63
C LEU A 77 0.98 -3.28 2.86
N VAL A 78 1.05 -2.52 3.95
CA VAL A 78 0.07 -1.51 4.29
C VAL A 78 0.76 -0.16 4.39
N ILE A 79 0.21 0.83 3.69
CA ILE A 79 0.71 2.20 3.66
C ILE A 79 -0.42 3.09 4.15
N ASP A 80 -0.29 3.60 5.36
CA ASP A 80 -1.19 4.61 5.94
C ASP A 80 -0.56 5.98 5.70
N TYR A 81 -1.30 6.94 5.15
CA TYR A 81 -0.80 8.29 4.87
C TYR A 81 -1.78 9.38 5.29
N SER A 82 -1.24 10.57 5.58
CA SER A 82 -1.96 11.78 5.97
C SER A 82 -1.35 13.05 5.40
#